data_AF-A0A7S3U850-F1
#
_entry.id   AF-A0A7S3U850-F1
#
_cell.length_a   1.000
_cell.length_b   1.000
_cell.length_c   1.000
_cell.angle_alpha   90.00
_cell.angle_beta   90.00
_cell.angle_gamma   90.00
#
_symmetry.space_group_name_H-M   'P 1'
#
loop_
_entity.id
_entity.type
_entity.pdbx_description
1 polymer ?
#
loop_
_entity_poly.entity_id
_entity_poly.type
_entity_poly.pdbx_seq_one_letter_code
_entity_poly.pdbx_strand_id
1 'polypeptide(L)'
;RALPPRLSSMALPKWLPFVRRPPPAPPAEARTVHIYWFTAACFLLLLLRLWLWHTAGQRAKRKALLEAERAISARRSAARHHDGDLPPRSSDIYERVQDCLRLWREAKYLEGYEELQWLRKHLPIVDESIRWPSREQLAARRLKHLTDAGGEMFLLEKRGRICEEALDTLIGSSEGWDVTVSDEGTKVSSRVRPMPGPNNMIDTKVEAVLDGIQCEHTLMVFREGDLYPSWFPFVSHGSIVYGASATEVIAHLLFEVNLYGCMDLCLQGFGCDNLRDGNFLLCVRHCSQQDVLPLTGREIELPPKPNATGKLFKLGRIKAIIDIMVEPLSPTSVRFSYSCSQPAPKIAPAWIISWVLKSGMGSIFGRMKAVCRAMASGDPASRKRYPIVDRLSTPEYKYVVDDLSGRVEGYLRRMGWA
;
A
#
# COMPACT_ATOMS: atom_id res chain seq x y z
N ARG A 1 -89.21 36.15 -5.67
CA ARG A 1 -88.50 37.20 -6.44
C ARG A 1 -87.36 36.49 -7.18
N ALA A 2 -87.30 36.31 -8.49
CA ALA A 2 -88.12 36.71 -9.63
C ALA A 2 -87.98 35.63 -10.73
N LEU A 3 -89.03 35.44 -11.53
CA LEU A 3 -89.07 34.84 -12.88
C LEU A 3 -89.05 35.99 -13.91
N PRO A 4 -88.97 35.78 -15.25
CA PRO A 4 -88.23 34.84 -16.12
C PRO A 4 -87.48 35.67 -17.25
N PRO A 5 -87.14 35.17 -18.48
CA PRO A 5 -88.10 34.74 -19.51
C PRO A 5 -87.73 33.48 -20.34
N ARG A 6 -88.79 32.88 -20.91
CA ARG A 6 -88.82 31.90 -21.99
C ARG A 6 -88.53 32.55 -23.35
N LEU A 7 -87.88 31.82 -24.24
CA LEU A 7 -88.00 31.78 -25.73
C LEU A 7 -87.21 30.51 -26.15
N SER A 8 -87.49 29.68 -27.16
CA SER A 8 -88.61 29.38 -28.03
C SER A 8 -88.30 28.02 -28.67
N SER A 9 -89.34 27.31 -29.08
CA SER A 9 -89.32 26.03 -29.80
C SER A 9 -88.37 26.00 -31.02
N MET A 10 -87.56 24.94 -31.13
CA MET A 10 -87.07 24.44 -32.42
C MET A 10 -86.96 22.91 -32.40
N ALA A 11 -87.24 22.34 -33.56
CA ALA A 11 -87.66 20.97 -33.81
C ALA A 11 -86.63 19.88 -33.47
N LEU A 12 -87.16 18.72 -33.07
CA LEU A 12 -86.47 17.43 -32.94
C LEU A 12 -85.86 16.98 -34.28
N PRO A 13 -84.54 16.69 -34.33
CA PRO A 13 -83.99 15.78 -35.32
C PRO A 13 -84.05 14.35 -34.76
N LYS A 14 -84.56 13.43 -35.58
CA LYS A 14 -84.55 11.98 -35.35
C LYS A 14 -83.13 11.51 -35.05
N TRP A 15 -82.90 11.02 -33.83
CA TRP A 15 -81.69 10.28 -33.47
C TRP A 15 -81.67 8.94 -34.21
N LEU A 16 -80.89 8.87 -35.28
CA LEU A 16 -80.38 7.61 -35.81
C LEU A 16 -79.28 7.09 -34.87
N PRO A 17 -79.20 5.78 -34.58
CA PRO A 17 -78.09 5.23 -33.82
C PRO A 17 -76.82 5.36 -34.66
N PHE A 18 -75.93 6.28 -34.29
CA PHE A 18 -74.56 6.29 -34.77
C PHE A 18 -73.87 5.05 -34.21
N VAL A 19 -73.96 3.95 -34.95
CA VAL A 19 -73.03 2.83 -34.84
C VAL A 19 -71.65 3.41 -35.16
N ARG A 20 -70.88 3.76 -34.11
CA ARG A 20 -69.45 4.04 -34.25
C ARG A 20 -68.83 2.79 -34.85
N ARG A 21 -68.52 2.83 -36.15
CA ARG A 21 -67.66 1.83 -36.76
C ARG A 21 -66.38 1.76 -35.90
N PRO A 22 -65.94 0.56 -35.49
CA PRO A 22 -64.68 0.43 -34.79
C PRO A 22 -63.59 1.09 -35.65
N PRO A 23 -62.69 1.89 -35.05
CA PRO A 23 -61.59 2.47 -35.80
C PRO A 23 -60.84 1.36 -36.52
N PRO A 24 -60.38 1.59 -37.76
CA PRO A 24 -59.64 0.59 -38.51
C PRO A 24 -58.47 0.10 -37.65
N ALA A 25 -58.29 -1.21 -37.58
CA ALA A 25 -57.18 -1.80 -36.85
C ALA A 25 -55.89 -1.12 -37.33
N PRO A 26 -55.04 -0.61 -36.41
CA PRO A 26 -53.80 0.03 -36.82
C PRO A 26 -53.02 -0.93 -37.72
N PRO A 27 -52.37 -0.43 -38.79
CA PRO A 27 -51.60 -1.26 -39.70
C PRO A 27 -50.62 -2.12 -38.89
N ALA A 28 -50.45 -3.38 -39.28
CA ALA A 28 -49.66 -4.36 -38.52
C ALA A 28 -48.26 -3.83 -38.16
N GLU A 29 -47.69 -2.98 -39.01
CA GLU A 29 -46.42 -2.28 -38.83
C GLU A 29 -46.39 -1.35 -37.59
N ALA A 30 -47.48 -0.65 -37.27
CA ALA A 30 -47.55 0.23 -36.11
C ALA A 30 -47.55 -0.56 -34.79
N ARG A 31 -48.15 -1.76 -34.76
CA ARG A 31 -48.12 -2.64 -33.56
C ARG A 31 -46.72 -3.16 -33.29
N THR A 32 -45.97 -3.49 -34.34
CA THR A 32 -44.60 -3.99 -34.23
C THR A 32 -43.67 -2.92 -33.65
N VAL A 33 -43.80 -1.66 -34.09
CA VAL A 33 -43.01 -0.53 -33.57
C VAL A 33 -43.30 -0.29 -32.07
N HIS A 34 -44.57 -0.33 -31.65
CA HIS A 34 -44.91 -0.17 -30.23
C HIS A 34 -44.36 -1.30 -29.34
N ILE A 35 -44.32 -2.53 -29.84
CA ILE A 35 -43.74 -3.67 -29.11
C ILE A 35 -42.22 -3.49 -28.94
N TYR A 36 -41.50 -3.05 -29.98
CA TYR A 36 -40.06 -2.78 -29.90
C TYR A 36 -39.72 -1.64 -28.93
N TRP A 37 -40.47 -0.54 -28.94
CA TRP A 37 -40.27 0.55 -27.99
C TRP A 37 -40.57 0.12 -26.55
N PHE A 38 -41.61 -0.69 -26.35
CA PHE A 38 -41.96 -1.22 -25.03
C PHE A 38 -40.88 -2.18 -24.51
N THR A 39 -40.38 -3.11 -25.32
CA THR A 39 -39.30 -4.02 -24.92
C THR A 39 -37.99 -3.29 -24.66
N ALA A 40 -37.63 -2.30 -25.48
CA ALA A 40 -36.47 -1.45 -25.25
C ALA A 40 -36.58 -0.64 -23.95
N ALA A 41 -37.75 -0.07 -23.66
CA ALA A 41 -38.01 0.64 -22.40
C ALA A 41 -37.92 -0.29 -21.18
N CYS A 42 -38.48 -1.49 -21.24
CA CYS A 42 -38.36 -2.49 -20.18
C CYS A 42 -36.89 -2.92 -19.96
N PHE A 43 -36.12 -3.10 -21.03
CA PHE A 43 -34.70 -3.44 -20.93
C PHE A 43 -33.87 -2.31 -20.31
N LEU A 44 -34.12 -1.06 -20.71
CA LEU A 44 -33.50 0.12 -20.10
C LEU A 44 -33.84 0.25 -18.60
N LEU A 45 -35.09 0.01 -18.22
CA LEU A 45 -35.51 0.02 -16.81
C LEU A 45 -34.84 -1.10 -16.00
N LEU A 46 -34.67 -2.28 -16.59
CA LEU A 46 -33.94 -3.39 -15.96
C LEU A 46 -32.46 -3.02 -15.75
N LEU A 47 -31.79 -2.47 -16.77
CA LEU A 47 -30.40 -2.01 -16.67
C LEU A 47 -30.26 -0.89 -15.63
N LEU A 48 -31.18 0.08 -15.60
CA LEU A 48 -31.19 1.14 -14.59
C LEU A 48 -31.37 0.56 -13.18
N ARG A 49 -32.27 -0.42 -13.00
CA ARG A 49 -32.50 -1.06 -11.71
C ARG A 49 -31.28 -1.88 -11.24
N LEU A 50 -30.62 -2.60 -12.16
CA LEU A 50 -29.37 -3.31 -11.88
C LEU A 50 -28.25 -2.33 -11.53
N TRP A 51 -28.13 -1.22 -12.24
CA TRP A 51 -27.16 -0.16 -11.94
C TRP A 51 -27.43 0.51 -10.58
N LEU A 52 -28.69 0.82 -10.27
CA LEU A 52 -29.08 1.37 -8.96
C LEU A 52 -28.81 0.38 -7.82
N TRP A 53 -29.10 -0.91 -8.03
CA TRP A 53 -28.81 -1.95 -7.04
C TRP A 53 -27.31 -2.12 -6.81
N HIS A 54 -26.52 -2.17 -7.90
CA HIS A 54 -25.07 -2.24 -7.82
C HIS A 54 -24.49 -1.01 -7.11
N THR A 55 -24.92 0.21 -7.45
CA THR A 55 -24.45 1.45 -6.82
C THR A 55 -24.87 1.55 -5.34
N ALA A 56 -26.06 1.08 -4.97
CA ALA A 56 -26.49 1.00 -3.58
C ALA A 56 -25.63 0.02 -2.76
N GLY A 57 -25.34 -1.16 -3.33
CA GLY A 57 -24.42 -2.14 -2.72
C GLY A 57 -23.01 -1.56 -2.51
N GLN A 58 -22.47 -0.87 -3.51
CA GLN A 58 -21.17 -0.20 -3.41
C GLN A 58 -21.16 0.92 -2.34
N ARG A 59 -22.25 1.69 -2.22
CA ARG A 59 -22.37 2.73 -1.16
C ARG A 59 -22.41 2.12 0.24
N ALA A 60 -23.16 1.04 0.43
CA ALA A 60 -23.23 0.34 1.72
C ALA A 60 -21.86 -0.23 2.11
N LYS A 61 -21.15 -0.88 1.18
CA LYS A 61 -19.77 -1.35 1.37
C LYS A 61 -18.81 -0.22 1.76
N ARG A 62 -18.87 0.91 1.03
CA ARG A 62 -18.05 2.10 1.36
C ARG A 62 -18.33 2.65 2.75
N LYS A 63 -19.61 2.71 3.17
CA LYS A 63 -19.98 3.19 4.50
C LYS A 63 -19.45 2.27 5.60
N ALA A 64 -19.61 0.96 5.46
CA ALA A 64 -19.08 -0.02 6.41
C ALA A 64 -17.54 0.04 6.51
N LEU A 65 -16.85 0.22 5.39
CA LEU A 65 -15.40 0.36 5.34
C LEU A 65 -14.93 1.67 6.04
N LEU A 66 -15.63 2.79 5.83
CA LEU A 66 -15.35 4.05 6.53
C LEU A 66 -15.61 3.96 8.04
N GLU A 67 -16.65 3.25 8.47
CA GLU A 67 -16.93 3.03 9.89
C GLU A 67 -15.84 2.15 10.53
N ALA A 68 -15.40 1.11 9.84
CA ALA A 68 -14.26 0.30 10.26
C ALA A 68 -12.98 1.15 10.36
N GLU A 69 -12.64 1.92 9.32
CA GLU A 69 -11.48 2.83 9.31
C GLU A 69 -11.52 3.82 10.48
N ARG A 70 -12.69 4.40 10.81
CA ARG A 70 -12.85 5.29 11.96
C ARG A 70 -12.64 4.57 13.29
N ALA A 71 -13.24 3.38 13.47
CA ALA A 71 -13.04 2.59 14.68
C ALA A 71 -11.57 2.21 14.87
N ILE A 72 -10.88 1.88 13.77
CA ILE A 72 -9.45 1.57 13.76
C ILE A 72 -8.61 2.81 14.06
N SER A 73 -8.89 3.95 13.41
CA SER A 73 -8.16 5.19 13.66
C SER A 73 -8.33 5.66 15.10
N ALA A 74 -9.54 5.56 15.66
CA ALA A 74 -9.80 5.85 17.07
C ALA A 74 -9.01 4.90 17.98
N ARG A 75 -8.89 3.61 17.62
CA ARG A 75 -8.05 2.64 18.34
C ARG A 75 -6.55 2.93 18.22
N ARG A 76 -6.05 3.38 17.07
CA ARG A 76 -4.65 3.82 16.91
C ARG A 76 -4.37 5.02 17.81
N SER A 77 -5.29 6.00 17.84
CA SER A 77 -5.20 7.13 18.75
C SER A 77 -5.22 6.69 20.22
N ALA A 78 -6.06 5.71 20.57
CA ALA A 78 -6.09 5.14 21.93
C ALA A 78 -4.81 4.37 22.29
N ALA A 79 -4.25 3.58 21.37
CA ALA A 79 -2.99 2.86 21.57
C ALA A 79 -1.81 3.84 21.78
N ARG A 80 -1.75 4.93 21.01
CA ARG A 80 -0.77 6.02 21.22
C ARG A 80 -0.97 6.75 22.56
N HIS A 81 -2.17 6.74 23.11
CA HIS A 81 -2.46 7.35 24.42
C HIS A 81 -2.29 6.40 25.60
N HIS A 82 -2.14 5.08 25.37
CA HIS A 82 -1.79 4.11 26.42
C HIS A 82 -0.31 4.21 26.85
N ASP A 83 0.46 5.13 26.24
CA ASP A 83 1.82 5.52 26.65
C ASP A 83 1.90 6.08 28.09
N GLY A 84 0.76 6.32 28.74
CA GLY A 84 0.70 6.62 30.18
C GLY A 84 1.20 5.49 31.09
N ASP A 85 1.28 4.26 30.60
CA ASP A 85 1.70 3.08 31.36
C ASP A 85 3.10 2.54 30.98
N LEU A 86 3.80 3.18 30.03
CA LEU A 86 5.22 2.85 29.83
C LEU A 86 6.00 3.32 31.05
N PRO A 87 6.92 2.50 31.59
CA PRO A 87 7.78 2.94 32.68
C PRO A 87 8.47 4.24 32.25
N PRO A 88 8.60 5.23 33.16
CA PRO A 88 9.17 6.51 32.82
C PRO A 88 10.52 6.29 32.13
N ARG A 89 10.63 6.76 30.88
CA ARG A 89 11.87 6.66 30.10
C ARG A 89 13.00 7.26 30.95
N SER A 90 14.10 6.51 31.10
CA SER A 90 15.18 6.90 32.01
C SER A 90 15.57 8.37 31.84
N SER A 91 15.74 9.10 32.94
CA SER A 91 16.33 10.43 32.89
C SER A 91 17.84 10.39 32.66
N ASP A 92 18.47 9.21 32.77
CA ASP A 92 19.90 9.05 32.55
C ASP A 92 20.24 9.03 31.05
N ILE A 93 21.04 10.00 30.65
CA ILE A 93 21.51 10.21 29.28
C ILE A 93 22.27 8.99 28.75
N TYR A 94 23.07 8.31 29.57
CA TYR A 94 23.86 7.16 29.12
C TYR A 94 22.97 5.95 28.84
N GLU A 95 21.97 5.73 29.68
CA GLU A 95 20.98 4.67 29.48
C GLU A 95 20.23 4.91 28.18
N ARG A 96 19.81 6.15 27.89
CA ARG A 96 19.17 6.50 26.61
C ARG A 96 20.07 6.28 25.40
N VAL A 97 21.37 6.58 25.48
CA VAL A 97 22.32 6.24 24.39
C VAL A 97 22.39 4.72 24.19
N GLN A 98 22.39 3.92 25.26
CA GLN A 98 22.33 2.47 25.15
C GLN A 98 20.99 1.98 24.58
N ASP A 99 19.88 2.64 24.94
CA ASP A 99 18.57 2.34 24.37
C ASP A 99 18.54 2.61 22.88
N CYS A 100 19.10 3.72 22.39
CA CYS A 100 19.21 3.94 20.94
C CYS A 100 19.94 2.81 20.22
N LEU A 101 21.06 2.33 20.78
CA LEU A 101 21.82 1.21 20.22
C LEU A 101 21.01 -0.09 20.22
N ARG A 102 20.33 -0.37 21.33
CA ARG A 102 19.45 -1.54 21.47
C ARG A 102 18.30 -1.49 20.47
N LEU A 103 17.58 -0.38 20.40
CA LEU A 103 16.46 -0.15 19.48
C LEU A 103 16.90 -0.26 18.02
N TRP A 104 18.08 0.28 17.67
CA TRP A 104 18.67 0.11 16.35
C TRP A 104 18.91 -1.38 16.01
N ARG A 105 19.51 -2.15 16.93
CA ARG A 105 19.76 -3.59 16.75
C ARG A 105 18.48 -4.42 16.68
N GLU A 106 17.42 -3.99 17.37
CA GLU A 106 16.09 -4.60 17.34
C GLU A 106 15.26 -4.18 16.10
N ALA A 107 15.81 -3.35 15.22
CA ALA A 107 15.13 -2.74 14.06
C ALA A 107 13.92 -1.85 14.41
N LYS A 108 13.93 -1.23 15.59
CA LYS A 108 12.93 -0.26 16.05
C LYS A 108 13.37 1.17 15.74
N TYR A 109 13.46 1.48 14.44
CA TYR A 109 14.09 2.71 13.97
C TYR A 109 13.32 3.98 14.34
N LEU A 110 11.98 3.94 14.41
CA LEU A 110 11.17 5.08 14.83
C LEU A 110 11.40 5.43 16.31
N GLU A 111 11.31 4.43 17.20
CA GLU A 111 11.58 4.61 18.63
C GLU A 111 13.02 5.10 18.87
N GLY A 112 14.00 4.49 18.19
CA GLY A 112 15.40 4.91 18.29
C GLY A 112 15.62 6.33 17.74
N TYR A 113 14.87 6.74 16.72
CA TYR A 113 14.93 8.09 16.18
C TYR A 113 14.35 9.13 17.14
N GLU A 114 13.22 8.84 17.80
CA GLU A 114 12.66 9.69 18.85
C GLU A 114 13.67 9.91 19.99
N GLU A 115 14.30 8.83 20.45
CA GLU A 115 15.34 8.90 21.49
C GLU A 115 16.55 9.74 21.03
N LEU A 116 16.97 9.58 19.76
CA LEU A 116 18.03 10.39 19.18
C LEU A 116 17.67 11.88 19.13
N GLN A 117 16.44 12.23 18.76
CA GLN A 117 15.96 13.63 18.77
C GLN A 117 15.91 14.19 20.19
N TRP A 118 15.43 13.39 21.15
CA TRP A 118 15.41 13.78 22.56
C TRP A 118 16.84 14.05 23.05
N LEU A 119 17.79 13.16 22.79
CA LEU A 119 19.19 13.32 23.19
C LEU A 119 19.79 14.61 22.61
N ARG A 120 19.55 14.89 21.32
CA ARG A 120 20.05 16.12 20.66
C ARG A 120 19.50 17.41 21.26
N LYS A 121 18.27 17.38 21.76
CA LYS A 121 17.64 18.54 22.40
C LYS A 121 18.21 18.83 23.80
N HIS A 122 18.65 17.80 24.52
CA HIS A 122 19.06 17.92 25.93
C HIS A 122 20.58 17.87 26.14
N LEU A 123 21.33 17.33 25.18
CA LEU A 123 22.79 17.32 25.23
C LEU A 123 23.36 18.68 24.80
N PRO A 124 24.46 19.12 25.44
CA PRO A 124 25.15 20.33 25.01
C PRO A 124 25.79 20.12 23.63
N ILE A 125 26.04 21.21 22.92
CA ILE A 125 26.86 21.19 21.70
C ILE A 125 28.23 20.63 22.06
N VAL A 126 28.72 19.69 21.24
CA VAL A 126 30.03 19.04 21.46
C VAL A 126 31.13 20.08 21.35
N ASP A 127 31.90 20.24 22.44
CA ASP A 127 33.11 21.05 22.45
C ASP A 127 34.31 20.14 22.76
N GLU A 128 35.12 19.87 21.74
CA GLU A 128 36.31 19.00 21.83
C GLU A 128 37.48 19.68 22.55
N SER A 129 37.45 21.01 22.73
CA SER A 129 38.51 21.76 23.40
C SER A 129 38.49 21.64 24.93
N ILE A 130 37.36 21.22 25.50
CA ILE A 130 37.22 21.05 26.95
C ILE A 130 38.10 19.88 27.43
N ARG A 131 39.12 20.21 28.24
CA ARG A 131 40.07 19.24 28.81
C ARG A 131 39.43 18.27 29.81
N TRP A 132 38.48 18.76 30.60
CA TRP A 132 37.74 18.00 31.62
C TRP A 132 36.24 18.08 31.33
N PRO A 133 35.76 17.31 30.34
CA PRO A 133 34.36 17.37 29.91
C PRO A 133 33.43 16.94 31.05
N SER A 134 32.28 17.60 31.16
CA SER A 134 31.20 17.13 32.02
C SER A 134 30.68 15.76 31.54
N ARG A 135 29.88 15.11 32.39
CA ARG A 135 29.22 13.84 32.05
C ARG A 135 28.36 13.97 30.78
N GLU A 136 27.69 15.11 30.61
CA GLU A 136 26.86 15.44 29.44
C GLU A 136 27.72 15.70 28.20
N GLN A 137 28.87 16.37 28.34
CA GLN A 137 29.82 16.56 27.22
C GLN A 137 30.42 15.23 26.75
N LEU A 138 30.74 14.31 27.67
CA LEU A 138 31.19 12.97 27.32
C LEU A 138 30.11 12.17 26.58
N ALA A 139 28.85 12.27 27.03
CA ALA A 139 27.73 11.65 26.34
C ALA A 139 27.48 12.26 24.95
N ALA A 140 27.58 13.59 24.81
CA ALA A 140 27.47 14.28 23.53
C ALA A 140 28.58 13.86 22.55
N ARG A 141 29.83 13.77 23.01
CA ARG A 141 30.96 13.26 22.21
C ARG A 141 30.72 11.81 21.76
N ARG A 142 30.27 10.95 22.68
CA ARG A 142 29.95 9.55 22.35
C ARG A 142 28.83 9.47 21.32
N LEU A 143 27.75 10.22 21.50
CA LEU A 143 26.63 10.24 20.57
C LEU A 143 27.10 10.70 19.18
N LYS A 144 27.88 11.77 19.10
CA LYS A 144 28.48 12.26 17.84
C LYS A 144 29.24 11.13 17.14
N HIS A 145 30.18 10.47 17.82
CA HIS A 145 30.94 9.34 17.24
C HIS A 145 30.06 8.18 16.78
N LEU A 146 29.00 7.85 17.52
CA LEU A 146 28.07 6.79 17.13
C LEU A 146 27.28 7.17 15.87
N THR A 147 26.97 8.44 15.68
CA THR A 147 26.17 8.94 14.54
C THR A 147 26.99 9.42 13.35
N ASP A 148 28.30 9.61 13.51
CA ASP A 148 29.21 10.01 12.43
C ASP A 148 29.32 8.92 11.36
N ALA A 149 29.81 9.27 10.17
CA ALA A 149 30.02 8.33 9.07
C ALA A 149 30.94 7.18 9.51
N GLY A 150 30.43 5.94 9.44
CA GLY A 150 31.13 4.74 9.91
C GLY A 150 30.86 4.37 11.39
N GLY A 151 30.11 5.19 12.13
CA GLY A 151 29.63 4.86 13.47
C GLY A 151 28.49 3.84 13.46
N GLU A 152 28.31 3.12 14.58
CA GLU A 152 27.28 2.08 14.73
C GLU A 152 25.85 2.60 14.45
N MET A 153 25.55 3.84 14.80
CA MET A 153 24.22 4.43 14.66
C MET A 153 24.08 5.36 13.44
N PHE A 154 25.08 5.41 12.56
CA PHE A 154 25.08 6.30 11.39
C PHE A 154 23.77 6.22 10.57
N LEU A 155 23.24 5.01 10.40
CA LEU A 155 22.04 4.76 9.61
C LEU A 155 20.74 4.97 10.39
N LEU A 156 20.77 5.05 11.72
CA LEU A 156 19.55 5.14 12.53
C LEU A 156 18.74 6.39 12.17
N GLU A 157 19.39 7.55 12.09
CA GLU A 157 18.72 8.81 11.72
C GLU A 157 18.11 8.75 10.32
N LYS A 158 18.87 8.24 9.33
CA LYS A 158 18.39 8.12 7.96
C LYS A 158 17.15 7.21 7.90
N ARG A 159 17.19 6.07 8.59
CA ARG A 159 16.09 5.09 8.63
C ARG A 159 14.87 5.62 9.38
N GLY A 160 15.07 6.27 10.52
CA GLY A 160 14.00 6.89 11.31
C GLY A 160 13.19 7.89 10.49
N ARG A 161 13.89 8.83 9.85
CA ARG A 161 13.26 9.82 8.96
C ARG A 161 12.52 9.17 7.78
N ILE A 162 13.13 8.18 7.15
CA ILE A 162 12.49 7.42 6.06
C ILE A 162 11.19 6.75 6.56
N CYS A 163 11.19 6.20 7.78
CA CYS A 163 10.00 5.59 8.36
C CYS A 163 8.90 6.62 8.66
N GLU A 164 9.26 7.82 9.15
CA GLU A 164 8.30 8.92 9.34
C GLU A 164 7.67 9.33 8.00
N GLU A 165 8.49 9.56 6.97
CA GLU A 165 8.03 9.89 5.61
C GLU A 165 7.12 8.79 5.03
N ALA A 166 7.45 7.52 5.29
CA ALA A 166 6.64 6.38 4.89
C ALA A 166 5.29 6.37 5.61
N LEU A 167 5.26 6.64 6.92
CA LEU A 167 4.00 6.75 7.68
C LEU A 167 3.14 7.90 7.19
N ASP A 168 3.72 9.06 6.91
CA ASP A 168 3.00 10.20 6.33
C ASP A 168 2.39 9.85 4.97
N THR A 169 3.12 9.10 4.14
CA THR A 169 2.63 8.64 2.83
C THR A 169 1.52 7.58 2.98
N LEU A 170 1.67 6.66 3.93
CA LEU A 170 0.79 5.51 4.10
C LEU A 170 -0.46 5.81 4.94
N ILE A 171 -0.41 6.79 5.84
CA ILE A 171 -1.52 7.14 6.75
C ILE A 171 -2.06 8.54 6.46
N GLY A 172 -1.32 9.37 5.72
CA GLY A 172 -1.72 10.74 5.39
C GLY A 172 -3.01 10.85 4.57
N SER A 173 -3.45 12.10 4.42
CA SER A 173 -4.71 12.45 3.74
C SER A 173 -4.82 11.85 2.33
N SER A 174 -5.99 11.32 2.02
CA SER A 174 -6.35 10.86 0.67
C SER A 174 -6.74 12.01 -0.28
N GLU A 175 -6.60 13.25 0.14
CA GLU A 175 -6.88 14.42 -0.70
C GLU A 175 -5.96 14.45 -1.93
N GLY A 176 -6.56 14.71 -3.11
CA GLY A 176 -5.84 14.77 -4.39
C GLY A 176 -5.49 13.41 -5.01
N TRP A 177 -5.95 12.29 -4.44
CA TRP A 177 -5.78 10.95 -5.02
C TRP A 177 -6.99 10.54 -5.87
N ASP A 178 -6.74 9.96 -7.05
CA ASP A 178 -7.76 9.24 -7.83
C ASP A 178 -7.93 7.84 -7.23
N VAL A 179 -9.08 7.60 -6.61
CA VAL A 179 -9.35 6.38 -5.83
C VAL A 179 -10.30 5.45 -6.57
N THR A 180 -9.85 4.22 -6.79
CA THR A 180 -10.64 3.10 -7.29
C THR A 180 -10.78 2.04 -6.18
N VAL A 181 -12.00 1.56 -5.93
CA VAL A 181 -12.25 0.50 -4.94
C VAL A 181 -12.79 -0.72 -5.68
N SER A 182 -12.12 -1.86 -5.49
CA SER A 182 -12.53 -3.16 -6.04
C SER A 182 -13.66 -3.79 -5.21
N ASP A 183 -14.33 -4.80 -5.77
CA ASP A 183 -15.43 -5.51 -5.10
C ASP A 183 -15.00 -6.25 -3.82
N GLU A 184 -13.73 -6.64 -3.75
CA GLU A 184 -13.07 -7.26 -2.59
C GLU A 184 -12.67 -6.26 -1.51
N GLY A 185 -12.96 -4.97 -1.68
CA GLY A 185 -12.58 -3.92 -0.73
C GLY A 185 -11.12 -3.46 -0.83
N THR A 186 -10.34 -3.96 -1.80
CA THR A 186 -9.01 -3.41 -2.10
C THR A 186 -9.17 -2.02 -2.72
N LYS A 187 -8.55 -1.02 -2.11
CA LYS A 187 -8.54 0.37 -2.55
C LYS A 187 -7.22 0.68 -3.23
N VAL A 188 -7.28 1.10 -4.49
CA VAL A 188 -6.13 1.54 -5.29
C VAL A 188 -6.28 3.02 -5.53
N SER A 189 -5.32 3.80 -5.05
CA SER A 189 -5.26 5.24 -5.19
C SER A 189 -4.07 5.60 -6.06
N SER A 190 -4.21 6.55 -6.98
CA SER A 190 -3.10 7.03 -7.80
C SER A 190 -3.13 8.53 -7.97
N ARG A 191 -1.96 9.14 -8.13
CA ARG A 191 -1.84 10.56 -8.51
C ARG A 191 -0.58 10.79 -9.31
N VAL A 192 -0.59 11.84 -10.10
CA VAL A 192 0.59 12.32 -10.81
C VAL A 192 0.99 13.66 -10.21
N ARG A 193 2.21 13.74 -9.66
CA ARG A 193 2.76 14.97 -9.10
C ARG A 193 3.78 15.59 -10.07
N PRO A 194 3.74 16.90 -10.30
CA PRO A 194 4.83 17.58 -10.98
C PRO A 194 6.11 17.52 -10.13
N MET A 195 7.26 17.34 -10.77
CA MET A 195 8.57 17.38 -10.12
C MET A 195 9.43 18.48 -10.75
N PRO A 196 10.40 19.05 -10.02
CA PRO A 196 11.43 19.90 -10.61
C PRO A 196 12.27 19.07 -11.60
N GLY A 197 11.92 19.13 -12.89
CA GLY A 197 12.59 18.36 -13.94
C GLY A 197 11.63 17.94 -15.06
N PRO A 198 12.12 17.14 -16.03
CA PRO A 198 11.34 16.79 -17.23
C PRO A 198 10.32 15.67 -17.00
N ASN A 199 10.32 15.02 -15.84
CA ASN A 199 9.47 13.85 -15.56
C ASN A 199 8.54 14.16 -14.39
N ASN A 200 7.26 13.87 -14.54
CA ASN A 200 6.34 13.83 -13.41
C ASN A 200 6.63 12.62 -12.52
N MET A 201 6.23 12.67 -11.25
CA MET A 201 6.18 11.50 -10.39
C MET A 201 4.81 10.85 -10.48
N ILE A 202 4.79 9.53 -10.59
CA ILE A 202 3.60 8.72 -10.43
C ILE A 202 3.64 8.16 -9.03
N ASP A 203 2.63 8.46 -8.22
CA ASP A 203 2.41 7.78 -6.96
C ASP A 203 1.25 6.81 -7.11
N THR A 204 1.41 5.60 -6.61
CA THR A 204 0.34 4.61 -6.48
C THR A 204 0.32 4.10 -5.06
N LYS A 205 -0.86 3.97 -4.50
CA LYS A 205 -1.10 3.46 -3.16
C LYS A 205 -2.15 2.36 -3.22
N VAL A 206 -1.91 1.26 -2.53
CA VAL A 206 -2.90 0.19 -2.37
C VAL A 206 -3.14 -0.06 -0.90
N GLU A 207 -4.41 -0.15 -0.52
CA GLU A 207 -4.86 -0.41 0.84
C GLU A 207 -5.82 -1.60 0.80
N ALA A 208 -5.57 -2.61 1.61
CA ALA A 208 -6.38 -3.83 1.66
C ALA A 208 -6.40 -4.44 3.06
N VAL A 209 -7.48 -5.15 3.37
CA VAL A 209 -7.49 -6.14 4.45
C VAL A 209 -7.35 -7.52 3.82
N LEU A 210 -6.44 -8.32 4.34
CA LEU A 210 -6.05 -9.61 3.79
C LEU A 210 -6.41 -10.71 4.79
N ASP A 211 -7.52 -11.40 4.55
CA ASP A 211 -7.97 -12.51 5.41
C ASP A 211 -7.36 -13.86 5.01
N GLY A 212 -7.11 -14.68 6.03
CA GLY A 212 -6.43 -15.97 5.91
C GLY A 212 -4.94 -15.83 5.63
N ILE A 213 -4.34 -14.70 6.02
CA ILE A 213 -2.93 -14.37 5.78
C ILE A 213 -2.32 -13.88 7.09
N GLN A 214 -1.15 -14.42 7.42
CA GLN A 214 -0.38 -14.03 8.60
C GLN A 214 0.56 -12.86 8.28
N CYS A 215 0.97 -12.13 9.32
CA CYS A 215 1.78 -10.92 9.18
C CYS A 215 3.18 -11.24 8.65
N GLU A 216 3.84 -12.21 9.26
CA GLU A 216 5.15 -12.72 8.89
C GLU A 216 5.21 -13.17 7.43
N HIS A 217 4.18 -13.87 6.94
CA HIS A 217 4.07 -14.27 5.53
C HIS A 217 4.05 -13.07 4.57
N THR A 218 3.32 -12.02 4.95
CA THR A 218 3.28 -10.79 4.16
C THR A 218 4.61 -10.05 4.18
N LEU A 219 5.33 -10.04 5.31
CA LEU A 219 6.66 -9.43 5.37
C LEU A 219 7.67 -10.20 4.52
N MET A 220 7.68 -11.52 4.63
CA MET A 220 8.62 -12.38 3.91
C MET A 220 8.39 -12.33 2.40
N VAL A 221 7.14 -12.31 1.92
CA VAL A 221 6.89 -12.27 0.47
C VAL A 221 7.47 -11.03 -0.19
N PHE A 222 7.58 -9.90 0.51
CA PHE A 222 8.20 -8.68 0.00
C PHE A 222 9.71 -8.59 0.22
N ARG A 223 10.24 -9.33 1.20
CA ARG A 223 11.69 -9.41 1.43
C ARG A 223 12.40 -10.22 0.34
N GLU A 224 11.79 -11.34 -0.08
CA GLU A 224 12.41 -12.32 -0.98
C GLU A 224 12.35 -11.90 -2.46
N GLY A 225 13.00 -10.78 -2.79
CA GLY A 225 13.02 -10.20 -4.14
C GLY A 225 13.56 -11.14 -5.23
N ASP A 226 14.43 -12.08 -4.90
CA ASP A 226 14.95 -13.09 -5.82
C ASP A 226 13.90 -14.15 -6.22
N LEU A 227 12.83 -14.30 -5.43
CA LEU A 227 11.73 -15.22 -5.72
C LEU A 227 10.60 -14.58 -6.51
N TYR A 228 10.67 -13.27 -6.77
CA TYR A 228 9.65 -12.53 -7.51
C TYR A 228 9.35 -13.12 -8.89
N PRO A 229 10.31 -13.63 -9.68
CA PRO A 229 9.99 -14.24 -10.99
C PRO A 229 8.95 -15.37 -10.94
N SER A 230 8.82 -16.05 -9.79
CA SER A 230 7.85 -17.15 -9.63
C SER A 230 6.40 -16.68 -9.47
N TRP A 231 6.17 -15.42 -9.07
CA TRP A 231 4.83 -14.94 -8.73
C TRP A 231 4.56 -13.49 -9.13
N PHE A 232 5.53 -12.58 -9.00
CA PHE A 232 5.38 -11.18 -9.32
C PHE A 232 5.29 -11.01 -10.85
N PRO A 233 4.18 -10.50 -11.39
CA PRO A 233 4.02 -10.34 -12.82
C PRO A 233 5.01 -9.32 -13.36
N PHE A 234 5.53 -9.55 -14.58
CA PHE A 234 6.49 -8.68 -15.28
C PHE A 234 7.93 -8.72 -14.74
N VAL A 235 8.21 -9.35 -13.60
CA VAL A 235 9.60 -9.56 -13.15
C VAL A 235 10.17 -10.77 -13.89
N SER A 236 11.12 -10.54 -14.80
CA SER A 236 11.83 -11.61 -15.52
C SER A 236 13.01 -12.15 -14.73
N HIS A 237 13.62 -11.32 -13.90
CA HIS A 237 14.75 -11.68 -13.05
C HIS A 237 14.69 -10.94 -11.72
N GLY A 238 15.09 -11.64 -10.65
CA GLY A 238 15.29 -11.07 -9.34
C GLY A 238 16.51 -11.71 -8.70
N SER A 239 17.30 -10.92 -7.96
CA SER A 239 18.40 -11.42 -7.14
C SER A 239 18.56 -10.59 -5.87
N ILE A 240 18.97 -11.24 -4.79
CA ILE A 240 19.48 -10.56 -3.59
C ILE A 240 20.98 -10.38 -3.79
N VAL A 241 21.40 -9.15 -4.03
CA VAL A 241 22.80 -8.76 -4.22
C VAL A 241 23.55 -8.83 -2.89
N TYR A 242 22.89 -8.44 -1.80
CA TYR A 242 23.45 -8.48 -0.47
C TYR A 242 22.34 -8.59 0.59
N GLY A 243 22.52 -9.46 1.59
CA GLY A 243 21.68 -9.52 2.79
C GLY A 243 22.46 -9.01 3.99
N ALA A 244 22.17 -7.79 4.45
CA ALA A 244 22.83 -7.22 5.63
C ALA A 244 22.34 -7.89 6.91
N SER A 245 21.04 -8.19 6.96
CA SER A 245 20.40 -8.84 8.10
C SER A 245 19.09 -9.55 7.69
N ALA A 246 18.38 -10.12 8.66
CA ALA A 246 17.02 -10.60 8.46
C ALA A 246 16.06 -9.47 8.04
N THR A 247 16.34 -8.23 8.41
CA THR A 247 15.45 -7.08 8.14
C THR A 247 15.92 -6.21 6.99
N GLU A 248 17.12 -6.40 6.42
CA GLU A 248 17.67 -5.51 5.40
C GLU A 248 18.40 -6.24 4.28
N VAL A 249 18.03 -5.89 3.04
CA VAL A 249 18.56 -6.49 1.82
C VAL A 249 18.79 -5.44 0.73
N ILE A 250 19.76 -5.71 -0.14
CA ILE A 250 19.92 -5.06 -1.44
C ILE A 250 19.47 -6.05 -2.50
N ALA A 251 18.47 -5.69 -3.28
CA ALA A 251 17.90 -6.51 -4.34
C ALA A 251 18.06 -5.85 -5.70
N HIS A 252 18.25 -6.67 -6.73
CA HIS A 252 18.18 -6.27 -8.13
C HIS A 252 17.00 -6.97 -8.79
N LEU A 253 16.12 -6.18 -9.40
CA LEU A 253 14.95 -6.67 -10.10
C LEU A 253 14.98 -6.20 -11.55
N LEU A 254 14.70 -7.11 -12.47
CA LEU A 254 14.52 -6.82 -13.89
C LEU A 254 13.06 -7.00 -14.26
N PHE A 255 12.47 -5.95 -14.80
CA PHE A 255 11.11 -5.96 -15.30
C PHE A 255 11.12 -5.95 -16.81
N GLU A 256 10.43 -6.92 -17.40
CA GLU A 256 10.28 -7.05 -18.84
C GLU A 256 8.82 -7.12 -19.22
N VAL A 257 8.43 -6.20 -20.10
CA VAL A 257 7.12 -6.22 -20.75
C VAL A 257 7.37 -6.51 -22.23
N ASN A 258 6.90 -7.66 -22.71
CA ASN A 258 7.14 -8.14 -24.07
C ASN A 258 6.89 -7.04 -25.12
N LEU A 259 7.86 -6.85 -26.03
CA LEU A 259 7.92 -5.80 -27.06
C LEU A 259 8.03 -4.36 -26.57
N TYR A 260 7.48 -4.03 -25.39
CA TYR A 260 7.37 -2.65 -24.92
C TYR A 260 8.66 -2.15 -24.27
N GLY A 261 9.25 -2.88 -23.33
CA GLY A 261 10.39 -2.31 -22.59
C GLY A 261 11.05 -3.26 -21.62
N CYS A 262 12.26 -2.86 -21.24
CA CYS A 262 13.04 -3.46 -20.15
C CYS A 262 13.45 -2.34 -19.20
N MET A 263 13.21 -2.55 -17.90
CA MET A 263 13.65 -1.65 -16.84
C MET A 263 14.26 -2.45 -15.71
N ASP A 264 15.25 -1.89 -15.02
CA ASP A 264 15.83 -2.49 -13.82
C ASP A 264 15.69 -1.59 -12.60
N LEU A 265 15.65 -2.22 -11.44
CA LEU A 265 15.66 -1.57 -10.14
C LEU A 265 16.77 -2.18 -9.29
N CYS A 266 17.69 -1.34 -8.82
CA CYS A 266 18.56 -1.66 -7.69
C CYS A 266 17.96 -1.00 -6.45
N LEU A 267 17.56 -1.81 -5.48
CA LEU A 267 16.77 -1.41 -4.33
C LEU A 267 17.48 -1.81 -3.04
N GLN A 268 17.53 -0.90 -2.09
CA GLN A 268 17.78 -1.19 -0.68
C GLN A 268 16.43 -1.25 0.01
N GLY A 269 16.09 -2.38 0.61
CA GLY A 269 14.91 -2.53 1.45
C GLY A 269 15.31 -2.80 2.90
N PHE A 270 14.66 -2.13 3.86
CA PHE A 270 14.80 -2.45 5.28
C PHE A 270 13.43 -2.47 5.98
N GLY A 271 13.28 -3.37 6.95
CA GLY A 271 12.11 -3.51 7.80
C GLY A 271 12.27 -2.77 9.12
N CYS A 272 11.22 -2.09 9.58
CA CYS A 272 11.10 -1.49 10.90
C CYS A 272 10.03 -2.22 11.71
N ASP A 273 10.39 -2.67 12.91
CA ASP A 273 9.44 -3.08 13.93
C ASP A 273 8.86 -1.82 14.56
N ASN A 274 7.58 -1.56 14.34
CA ASN A 274 6.83 -0.48 14.96
C ASN A 274 5.56 -1.02 15.63
N LEU A 275 5.67 -2.20 16.26
CA LEU A 275 4.54 -2.83 16.94
C LEU A 275 4.05 -2.03 18.15
N ARG A 276 4.84 -1.05 18.64
CA ARG A 276 4.35 -0.03 19.58
C ARG A 276 3.14 0.70 19.01
N ASP A 277 3.18 1.07 17.72
CA ASP A 277 2.05 1.66 16.99
C ASP A 277 1.25 0.61 16.18
N GLY A 278 1.46 -0.67 16.46
CA GLY A 278 0.71 -1.79 15.88
C GLY A 278 1.00 -2.10 14.42
N ASN A 279 2.18 -1.75 13.90
CA ASN A 279 2.54 -2.01 12.51
C ASN A 279 4.00 -2.45 12.33
N PHE A 280 4.26 -3.12 11.22
CA PHE A 280 5.60 -3.23 10.65
C PHE A 280 5.68 -2.35 9.42
N LEU A 281 6.85 -1.74 9.19
CA LEU A 281 7.13 -1.00 7.96
C LEU A 281 8.21 -1.72 7.15
N LEU A 282 8.08 -1.77 5.83
CA LEU A 282 9.17 -2.08 4.92
C LEU A 282 9.39 -0.85 4.06
N CYS A 283 10.56 -0.24 4.21
CA CYS A 283 10.94 0.95 3.46
C CYS A 283 11.97 0.57 2.41
N VAL A 284 11.70 0.90 1.15
CA VAL A 284 12.53 0.54 0.02
C VAL A 284 12.92 1.79 -0.75
N ARG A 285 14.22 1.95 -1.00
CA ARG A 285 14.79 3.09 -1.70
C ARG A 285 15.70 2.61 -2.82
N HIS A 286 15.89 3.46 -3.82
CA HIS A 286 16.92 3.23 -4.83
C HIS A 286 18.30 3.10 -4.18
N CYS A 287 19.06 2.07 -4.54
CA CYS A 287 20.44 1.86 -4.13
C CYS A 287 21.39 2.20 -5.28
N SER A 288 22.28 3.16 -5.07
CA SER A 288 23.38 3.49 -5.96
C SER A 288 24.71 2.94 -5.43
N GLN A 289 25.77 2.97 -6.24
CA GLN A 289 27.10 2.50 -5.82
C GLN A 289 27.63 3.26 -4.60
N GLN A 290 27.25 4.54 -4.45
CA GLN A 290 27.65 5.38 -3.32
C GLN A 290 26.96 4.97 -2.01
N ASP A 291 25.79 4.32 -2.10
CA ASP A 291 25.05 3.85 -0.93
C ASP A 291 25.62 2.51 -0.40
N VAL A 292 26.31 1.73 -1.22
CA VAL A 292 26.73 0.36 -0.86
C VAL A 292 27.73 0.32 0.29
N LEU A 293 28.79 1.12 0.23
CA LEU A 293 29.86 1.07 1.24
C LEU A 293 29.33 1.43 2.65
N PRO A 294 28.57 2.53 2.83
CA PRO A 294 27.98 2.84 4.13
C PRO A 294 27.02 1.78 4.67
N LEU A 295 26.34 1.04 3.79
CA LEU A 295 25.36 0.02 4.18
C LEU A 295 25.97 -1.32 4.54
N THR A 296 27.03 -1.70 3.84
CA THR A 296 27.55 -3.07 3.87
C THR A 296 28.93 -3.16 4.54
N GLY A 297 29.57 -2.02 4.80
CA GLY A 297 30.94 -1.94 5.32
C GLY A 297 32.00 -2.41 4.33
N ARG A 298 31.61 -2.73 3.09
CA ARG A 298 32.50 -3.24 2.03
C ARG A 298 32.06 -2.74 0.67
N GLU A 299 32.95 -2.83 -0.31
CA GLU A 299 32.57 -2.59 -1.70
C GLU A 299 31.83 -3.82 -2.25
N ILE A 300 30.62 -3.60 -2.79
CA ILE A 300 29.86 -4.62 -3.52
C ILE A 300 29.53 -4.02 -4.89
N GLU A 301 29.82 -4.76 -5.95
CA GLU A 301 29.48 -4.33 -7.29
C GLU A 301 27.97 -4.51 -7.53
N LEU A 302 27.28 -3.42 -7.87
CA LEU A 302 25.88 -3.50 -8.27
C LEU A 302 25.79 -4.02 -9.71
N PRO A 303 24.77 -4.85 -10.04
CA PRO A 303 24.58 -5.34 -11.40
C PRO A 303 24.58 -4.22 -12.44
N PRO A 304 25.12 -4.45 -13.65
CA PRO A 304 25.13 -3.44 -14.71
C PRO A 304 23.70 -3.13 -15.17
N LYS A 305 23.52 -1.97 -15.80
CA LYS A 305 22.23 -1.62 -16.43
C LYS A 305 21.94 -2.59 -17.56
N PRO A 306 20.69 -3.07 -17.70
CA PRO A 306 20.34 -4.03 -18.74
C PRO A 306 20.51 -3.43 -20.13
N ASN A 307 20.93 -4.27 -21.08
CA ASN A 307 20.98 -3.89 -22.47
C ASN A 307 19.55 -3.86 -23.05
N ALA A 308 19.03 -2.67 -23.33
CA ALA A 308 17.70 -2.47 -23.90
C ALA A 308 17.69 -2.43 -25.45
N THR A 309 18.67 -3.07 -26.10
CA THR A 309 18.73 -3.15 -27.57
C THR A 309 17.51 -3.92 -28.09
N GLY A 310 16.82 -3.36 -29.09
CA GLY A 310 15.64 -3.98 -29.72
C GLY A 310 14.30 -3.80 -28.99
N LYS A 311 14.23 -3.07 -27.87
CA LYS A 311 12.96 -2.74 -27.18
C LYS A 311 12.43 -1.37 -27.63
N LEU A 312 11.11 -1.20 -27.68
CA LEU A 312 10.45 0.07 -28.06
C LEU A 312 10.73 1.20 -27.06
N PHE A 313 10.75 0.89 -25.77
CA PHE A 313 11.02 1.84 -24.69
C PHE A 313 12.27 1.45 -23.91
N LYS A 314 13.30 2.30 -23.97
CA LYS A 314 14.51 2.21 -23.16
C LYS A 314 14.27 2.92 -21.82
N LEU A 315 13.67 2.20 -20.88
CA LEU A 315 13.30 2.77 -19.57
C LEU A 315 14.51 2.85 -18.61
N GLY A 316 15.49 1.96 -18.77
CA GLY A 316 16.72 1.98 -18.00
C GLY A 316 16.50 1.71 -16.51
N ARG A 317 17.39 2.26 -15.67
CA ARG A 317 17.34 2.08 -14.21
C ARG A 317 16.36 3.06 -13.58
N ILE A 318 15.30 2.53 -12.97
CA ILE A 318 14.26 3.31 -12.31
C ILE A 318 14.66 3.58 -10.87
N LYS A 319 14.48 4.83 -10.44
CA LYS A 319 14.63 5.26 -9.05
C LYS A 319 13.26 5.23 -8.37
N ALA A 320 12.86 4.06 -7.90
CA ALA A 320 11.60 3.89 -7.18
C ALA A 320 11.78 4.11 -5.67
N ILE A 321 10.71 4.62 -5.05
CA ILE A 321 10.50 4.67 -3.61
C ILE A 321 9.29 3.77 -3.35
N ILE A 322 9.46 2.73 -2.55
CA ILE A 322 8.37 1.81 -2.22
C ILE A 322 8.28 1.73 -0.70
N ASP A 323 7.08 1.93 -0.16
CA ASP A 323 6.81 1.87 1.27
C ASP A 323 5.66 0.89 1.52
N ILE A 324 5.82 0.03 2.50
CA ILE A 324 4.84 -1.00 2.83
C ILE A 324 4.59 -0.95 4.32
N MET A 325 3.33 -1.00 4.73
CA MET A 325 2.92 -1.14 6.12
C MET A 325 2.05 -2.39 6.25
N VAL A 326 2.37 -3.22 7.23
CA VAL A 326 1.62 -4.43 7.57
C VAL A 326 1.19 -4.33 9.03
N GLU A 327 -0.11 -4.34 9.27
CA GLU A 327 -0.69 -4.29 10.61
C GLU A 327 -1.38 -5.63 10.90
N PRO A 328 -0.97 -6.38 11.93
CA PRO A 328 -1.70 -7.56 12.37
C PRO A 328 -3.05 -7.15 12.97
N LEU A 329 -4.14 -7.71 12.43
CA LEU A 329 -5.51 -7.51 12.94
C LEU A 329 -6.00 -8.68 13.77
N SER A 330 -5.47 -9.87 13.50
CA SER A 330 -5.70 -11.12 14.20
C SER A 330 -4.56 -12.08 13.84
N PRO A 331 -4.50 -13.30 14.40
CA PRO A 331 -3.49 -14.28 14.00
C PRO A 331 -3.51 -14.63 12.50
N THR A 332 -4.62 -14.40 11.79
CA THR A 332 -4.82 -14.80 10.38
C THR A 332 -5.38 -13.69 9.50
N SER A 333 -5.30 -12.43 9.93
CA SER A 333 -5.77 -11.30 9.12
C SER A 333 -4.86 -10.10 9.33
N VAL A 334 -4.51 -9.44 8.23
CA VAL A 334 -3.64 -8.26 8.24
C VAL A 334 -4.26 -7.10 7.48
N ARG A 335 -4.02 -5.87 7.95
CA ARG A 335 -4.18 -4.69 7.10
C ARG A 335 -2.87 -4.42 6.41
N PHE A 336 -2.96 -4.18 5.12
CA PHE A 336 -1.84 -4.00 4.25
C PHE A 336 -1.98 -2.67 3.51
N SER A 337 -0.95 -1.85 3.60
CA SER A 337 -0.82 -0.63 2.81
C SER A 337 0.49 -0.66 2.04
N TYR A 338 0.43 -0.35 0.76
CA TYR A 338 1.59 -0.25 -0.13
C TYR A 338 1.57 1.12 -0.79
N SER A 339 2.73 1.73 -0.95
CA SER A 339 2.93 2.90 -1.78
C SER A 339 4.13 2.68 -2.67
N CYS A 340 4.04 3.16 -3.92
CA CYS A 340 5.14 3.22 -4.85
C CYS A 340 5.12 4.57 -5.56
N SER A 341 6.25 5.27 -5.48
CA SER A 341 6.52 6.51 -6.19
C SER A 341 7.66 6.28 -7.16
N GLN A 342 7.44 6.55 -8.45
CA GLN A 342 8.45 6.38 -9.48
C GLN A 342 8.33 7.41 -10.62
N PRO A 343 9.45 7.75 -11.30
CA PRO A 343 9.43 8.66 -12.44
C PRO A 343 8.50 8.16 -13.55
N ALA A 344 7.63 9.05 -14.04
CA ALA A 344 6.85 8.78 -15.23
C ALA A 344 7.79 8.59 -16.43
N PRO A 345 7.65 7.49 -17.18
CA PRO A 345 8.40 7.32 -18.41
C PRO A 345 8.06 8.43 -19.41
N LYS A 346 9.09 9.07 -19.99
CA LYS A 346 8.91 10.21 -20.92
C LYS A 346 8.07 9.90 -22.17
N ILE A 347 8.08 8.65 -22.62
CA ILE A 347 7.53 8.23 -23.92
C ILE A 347 6.31 7.32 -23.73
N ALA A 348 5.91 7.00 -22.49
CA ALA A 348 4.74 6.16 -22.27
C ALA A 348 3.45 7.00 -22.35
N PRO A 349 2.49 6.64 -23.23
CA PRO A 349 1.18 7.27 -23.23
C PRO A 349 0.50 7.16 -21.86
N ALA A 350 -0.22 8.21 -21.45
CA ALA A 350 -0.89 8.27 -20.16
C ALA A 350 -1.88 7.11 -19.92
N TRP A 351 -2.51 6.62 -20.99
CA TRP A 351 -3.42 5.47 -20.89
C TRP A 351 -2.68 4.15 -20.56
N ILE A 352 -1.45 3.95 -21.06
CA ILE A 352 -0.62 2.78 -20.72
C ILE A 352 -0.23 2.84 -19.26
N ILE A 353 0.21 4.01 -18.80
CA ILE A 353 0.56 4.26 -17.40
C ILE A 353 -0.65 3.92 -16.52
N SER A 354 -1.81 4.49 -16.80
CA SER A 354 -3.04 4.22 -16.05
C SER A 354 -3.43 2.75 -16.07
N TRP A 355 -3.31 2.07 -17.21
CA TRP A 355 -3.62 0.64 -17.32
C TRP A 355 -2.67 -0.24 -16.52
N VAL A 356 -1.35 0.00 -16.60
CA VAL A 356 -0.34 -0.74 -15.81
C VAL A 356 -0.54 -0.49 -14.32
N LEU A 357 -0.82 0.75 -13.91
CA LEU A 357 -1.04 1.07 -12.49
C LEU A 357 -2.33 0.45 -11.95
N LYS A 358 -3.45 0.53 -12.68
CA LYS A 358 -4.74 0.04 -12.17
C LYS A 358 -4.84 -1.49 -12.29
N SER A 359 -4.52 -2.04 -13.46
CA SER A 359 -4.64 -3.49 -13.72
C SER A 359 -3.44 -4.28 -13.20
N GLY A 360 -2.24 -3.74 -13.38
CA GLY A 360 -1.00 -4.40 -12.95
C GLY A 360 -0.91 -4.53 -11.44
N MET A 361 -1.21 -3.45 -10.69
CA MET A 361 -1.20 -3.52 -9.22
C MET A 361 -2.23 -4.53 -8.69
N GLY A 362 -3.46 -4.52 -9.22
CA GLY A 362 -4.47 -5.52 -8.84
C GLY A 362 -4.00 -6.96 -9.05
N SER A 363 -3.33 -7.23 -10.18
CA SER A 363 -2.72 -8.54 -10.48
C SER A 363 -1.59 -8.91 -9.51
N ILE A 364 -0.69 -7.97 -9.21
CA ILE A 364 0.40 -8.15 -8.25
C ILE A 364 -0.18 -8.56 -6.89
N PHE A 365 -1.18 -7.83 -6.39
CA PHE A 365 -1.79 -8.12 -5.09
C PHE A 365 -2.56 -9.44 -5.07
N GLY A 366 -3.31 -9.77 -6.14
CA GLY A 366 -3.97 -11.06 -6.24
C GLY A 366 -2.99 -12.23 -6.15
N ARG A 367 -1.83 -12.12 -6.82
CA ARG A 367 -0.77 -13.14 -6.78
C ARG A 367 -0.05 -13.18 -5.43
N MET A 368 0.26 -12.03 -4.85
CA MET A 368 0.82 -11.95 -3.49
C MET A 368 -0.11 -12.63 -2.46
N LYS A 369 -1.43 -12.37 -2.51
CA LYS A 369 -2.42 -13.06 -1.66
C LYS A 369 -2.34 -14.57 -1.83
N ALA A 370 -2.24 -15.05 -3.07
CA ALA A 370 -2.13 -16.48 -3.36
C ALA A 370 -0.85 -17.10 -2.78
N VAL A 371 0.29 -16.42 -2.91
CA VAL A 371 1.57 -16.87 -2.33
C VAL A 371 1.50 -16.91 -0.81
N CYS A 372 0.94 -15.88 -0.18
CA CYS A 372 0.77 -15.84 1.28
C CYS A 372 -0.13 -16.95 1.81
N ARG A 373 -1.23 -17.24 1.11
CA ARG A 373 -2.10 -18.38 1.45
C ARG A 373 -1.41 -19.72 1.25
N ALA A 374 -0.61 -19.86 0.19
CA ALA A 374 0.22 -21.04 -0.03
C ALA A 374 1.20 -21.26 1.15
N MET A 375 1.88 -20.22 1.60
CA MET A 375 2.77 -20.28 2.78
C MET A 375 2.00 -20.69 4.04
N ALA A 376 0.83 -20.09 4.30
CA ALA A 376 -0.02 -20.44 5.45
C ALA A 376 -0.55 -21.89 5.39
N SER A 377 -0.87 -22.40 4.21
CA SER A 377 -1.40 -23.76 4.05
C SER A 377 -0.36 -24.87 4.21
N GLY A 378 0.90 -24.59 3.85
CA GLY A 378 1.98 -25.58 3.81
C GLY A 378 1.79 -26.73 2.80
N ASP A 379 0.76 -26.68 1.95
CA ASP A 379 0.35 -27.74 1.02
C ASP A 379 1.49 -28.13 0.04
N PRO A 380 1.82 -29.43 -0.10
CA PRO A 380 2.81 -29.91 -1.07
C PRO A 380 2.60 -29.38 -2.50
N ALA A 381 1.36 -29.22 -2.97
CA ALA A 381 1.10 -28.70 -4.32
C ALA A 381 1.53 -27.23 -4.45
N SER A 382 1.39 -26.45 -3.37
CA SER A 382 1.79 -25.06 -3.30
C SER A 382 3.32 -24.90 -3.30
N ARG A 383 4.07 -25.83 -2.68
CA ARG A 383 5.55 -25.82 -2.67
C ARG A 383 6.14 -25.89 -4.06
N LYS A 384 5.60 -26.78 -4.90
CA LYS A 384 6.03 -26.92 -6.30
C LYS A 384 5.83 -25.63 -7.12
N ARG A 385 4.78 -24.85 -6.78
CA ARG A 385 4.43 -23.62 -7.50
C ARG A 385 5.17 -22.39 -6.97
N TYR A 386 5.42 -22.34 -5.67
CA TYR A 386 5.95 -21.17 -4.97
C TYR A 386 7.18 -21.56 -4.14
N PRO A 387 8.41 -21.38 -4.68
CA PRO A 387 9.64 -21.76 -4.01
C PRO A 387 9.84 -21.14 -2.62
N ILE A 388 9.18 -20.01 -2.34
CA ILE A 388 9.23 -19.36 -1.03
C ILE A 388 8.70 -20.25 0.09
N VAL A 389 7.74 -21.15 -0.19
CA VAL A 389 7.18 -22.06 0.82
C VAL A 389 8.25 -23.01 1.35
N ASP A 390 9.11 -23.52 0.46
CA ASP A 390 10.23 -24.37 0.85
C ASP A 390 11.32 -23.56 1.57
N ARG A 391 11.60 -22.33 1.09
CA ARG A 391 12.57 -21.43 1.74
C ARG A 391 12.21 -21.11 3.18
N LEU A 392 10.94 -20.81 3.48
CA LEU A 392 10.51 -20.52 4.86
C LEU A 392 10.63 -21.73 5.80
N SER A 393 10.68 -22.93 5.24
CA SER A 393 10.85 -24.16 6.02
C SER A 393 12.33 -24.46 6.34
N THR A 394 13.29 -23.75 5.75
CA THR A 394 14.71 -23.99 6.03
C THR A 394 15.09 -23.43 7.41
N PRO A 395 16.07 -24.03 8.12
CA PRO A 395 16.48 -23.55 9.44
C PRO A 395 16.87 -22.07 9.48
N GLU A 396 17.47 -21.57 8.39
CA GLU A 396 17.95 -20.19 8.24
C GLU A 396 16.80 -19.18 8.17
N TYR A 397 15.61 -19.58 7.73
CA TYR A 397 14.44 -18.70 7.66
C TYR A 397 13.45 -18.97 8.77
N LYS A 398 13.37 -20.22 9.24
CA LYS A 398 12.45 -20.64 10.29
C LYS A 398 12.61 -19.77 11.55
N TYR A 399 13.84 -19.49 11.98
CA TYR A 399 14.05 -18.64 13.16
C TYR A 399 13.53 -17.20 12.96
N VAL A 400 13.63 -16.65 11.75
CA VAL A 400 13.14 -15.30 11.42
C VAL A 400 11.60 -15.28 11.46
N VAL A 401 10.97 -16.31 10.88
CA VAL A 401 9.51 -16.46 10.88
C VAL A 401 9.01 -16.66 12.30
N ASP A 402 9.66 -17.50 13.09
CA ASP A 402 9.30 -17.78 14.49
C ASP A 402 9.46 -16.50 15.36
N ASP A 403 10.54 -15.72 15.18
CA ASP A 403 10.73 -14.42 15.85
C ASP A 403 9.63 -13.41 15.50
N LEU A 404 9.34 -13.22 14.21
CA LEU A 404 8.26 -12.34 13.77
C LEU A 404 6.90 -12.78 14.32
N SER A 405 6.63 -14.08 14.30
CA SER A 405 5.39 -14.67 14.85
C SER A 405 5.25 -14.41 16.34
N GLY A 406 6.33 -14.61 17.12
CA GLY A 406 6.35 -14.34 18.56
C GLY A 406 6.11 -12.87 18.90
N ARG A 407 6.68 -11.95 18.11
CA ARG A 407 6.44 -10.51 18.27
C ARG A 407 4.99 -10.12 17.98
N VAL A 408 4.44 -10.64 16.88
CA VAL A 408 3.03 -10.44 16.50
C VAL A 408 2.10 -10.98 17.58
N GLU A 409 2.33 -12.20 18.06
CA GLU A 409 1.54 -12.81 19.11
C GLU A 409 1.59 -11.99 20.41
N GLY A 410 2.79 -11.56 20.82
CA GLY A 410 2.96 -10.69 21.97
C GLY A 410 2.20 -9.36 21.85
N TYR A 411 2.19 -8.76 20.65
CA TYR A 411 1.38 -7.58 20.37
C TYR A 411 -0.13 -7.88 20.45
N LEU A 412 -0.61 -8.93 19.81
CA LEU A 412 -2.03 -9.30 19.80
C LEU A 412 -2.56 -9.62 21.22
N ARG A 413 -1.75 -10.28 22.06
CA ARG A 413 -2.08 -10.51 23.48
C ARG A 413 -2.22 -9.19 24.25
N ARG A 414 -1.30 -8.24 24.07
CA ARG A 414 -1.41 -6.90 24.71
C ARG A 414 -2.66 -6.14 24.29
N MET A 415 -3.12 -6.35 23.05
CA MET A 415 -4.36 -5.76 22.53
C MET A 415 -5.64 -6.50 22.97
N GLY A 416 -5.51 -7.64 23.67
CA GLY A 416 -6.63 -8.48 24.09
C GLY A 416 -7.28 -9.28 22.96
N TRP A 417 -6.52 -9.62 21.90
CA TRP A 417 -7.01 -10.30 20.70
C TRP A 417 -6.57 -11.76 20.56
N ALA A 418 -5.70 -12.23 21.45
CA ALA A 418 -5.14 -13.58 21.44
C ALA A 418 -5.62 -14.41 22.63
#